data_AF-A0A419ENN3-F1
#
_entry.id   AF-A0A419ENN3-F1
#
_cell.length_a   1.000
_cell.length_b   1.000
_cell.length_c   1.000
_cell.angle_alpha   90.00
_cell.angle_beta   90.00
_cell.angle_gamma   90.00
#
_symmetry.space_group_name_H-M   'P 1'
#
loop_
_entity.id
_entity.type
_entity.pdbx_description
1 polymer ?
#
loop_
_entity_poly.entity_id
_entity_poly.type
_entity_poly.pdbx_seq_one_letter_code
_entity_poly.pdbx_strand_id
1 'polypeptide(L)'
;MSPLVYNTIVAFISVLYVFAVVAIMDRFVKSGFPQDVSRKIVHIAAGSWIMFWLFYDNSHWSRYFNIAPTFIWSILLLQKGFFAKPDDEAVKTMTRNNDRKELLKGPFYFTLVMNLMGTLFYNTTLAVTAMSFLGWGDGTAPVVGKKYGRHKIKLFAEKSIEGSLAFFVFGLGAGILFSYLLFGSFRIYQLLISGIVTTIVEALSPKDIDNILIPLAVIVLYLFIF
;
A
#
# COMPACT_ATOMS: atom_id res chain seq x y z
N MET A 1 23.38 22.00 1.66
CA MET A 1 23.52 20.66 1.03
C MET A 1 22.87 20.73 -0.35
N SER A 2 23.42 20.10 -1.39
CA SER A 2 22.77 20.13 -2.71
C SER A 2 21.47 19.30 -2.70
N PRO A 3 20.45 19.67 -3.51
CA PRO A 3 19.21 18.90 -3.61
C PRO A 3 19.42 17.42 -3.96
N LEU A 4 20.46 17.12 -4.75
CA LEU A 4 20.84 15.75 -5.09
C LEU A 4 21.27 14.94 -3.85
N VAL A 5 22.17 15.49 -3.03
CA VAL A 5 22.66 14.78 -1.82
C VAL A 5 21.53 14.65 -0.80
N TYR A 6 20.75 15.72 -0.62
CA TYR A 6 19.63 15.73 0.30
C TYR A 6 18.56 14.68 -0.06
N ASN A 7 18.09 14.65 -1.32
CA ASN A 7 17.12 13.66 -1.77
C ASN A 7 17.65 12.21 -1.72
N THR A 8 18.96 12.02 -1.92
CA THR A 8 19.62 10.72 -1.74
C THR A 8 19.53 10.25 -0.28
N ILE A 9 19.74 11.15 0.69
CA ILE A 9 19.61 10.81 2.12
C ILE A 9 18.17 10.45 2.45
N VAL A 10 17.18 11.22 1.98
CA VAL A 10 15.76 10.91 2.20
C VAL A 10 15.40 9.55 1.59
N ALA A 11 15.89 9.24 0.39
CA ALA A 11 15.70 7.92 -0.25
C ALA A 11 16.34 6.79 0.55
N PHE A 12 17.54 7.00 1.08
CA PHE A 12 18.19 6.00 1.92
C PHE A 12 17.41 5.73 3.20
N ILE A 13 16.91 6.78 3.86
CA ILE A 13 16.07 6.66 5.06
C ILE A 13 14.76 5.92 4.74
N SER A 14 14.10 6.23 3.62
CA SER A 14 12.86 5.55 3.23
C SER A 14 13.09 4.08 2.88
N VAL A 15 14.23 3.74 2.27
CA VAL A 15 14.64 2.34 2.05
C VAL A 15 14.84 1.64 3.40
N LEU A 16 15.62 2.24 4.30
CA LEU A 16 15.84 1.68 5.64
C LEU A 16 14.53 1.46 6.39
N TYR A 17 13.58 2.38 6.32
CA TYR A 17 12.26 2.24 6.92
C TYR A 17 11.53 0.98 6.42
N VAL A 18 11.40 0.80 5.11
CA VAL A 18 10.65 -0.35 4.56
C VAL A 18 11.35 -1.66 4.93
N PHE A 19 12.68 -1.72 4.81
CA PHE A 19 13.44 -2.92 5.18
C PHE A 19 13.36 -3.21 6.69
N ALA A 20 13.43 -2.18 7.54
CA ALA A 20 13.31 -2.34 8.98
C ALA A 20 11.94 -2.91 9.37
N VAL A 21 10.85 -2.45 8.75
CA VAL A 21 9.51 -3.00 9.01
C VAL A 21 9.46 -4.49 8.70
N VAL A 22 9.99 -4.93 7.55
CA VAL A 22 9.98 -6.35 7.18
C VAL A 22 10.84 -7.17 8.14
N ALA A 23 12.02 -6.68 8.49
CA ALA A 23 12.94 -7.34 9.43
C ALA A 23 12.35 -7.45 10.84
N ILE A 24 11.68 -6.40 11.32
CA ILE A 24 10.97 -6.42 12.60
C ILE A 24 9.82 -7.44 12.56
N MET A 25 9.05 -7.44 11.47
CA MET A 25 7.93 -8.36 11.34
C MET A 25 8.38 -9.82 11.21
N ASP A 26 9.49 -10.11 10.54
CA ASP A 26 10.07 -11.45 10.47
C ASP A 26 10.47 -11.97 11.86
N ARG A 27 11.09 -11.12 12.69
CA ARG A 27 11.38 -11.46 14.08
C ARG A 27 10.12 -11.81 14.86
N PHE A 28 9.06 -11.00 14.74
CA PHE A 28 7.80 -11.29 15.43
C PHE A 28 7.15 -12.57 14.91
N VAL A 29 7.13 -12.81 13.60
CA VAL A 29 6.59 -14.05 13.01
C VAL A 29 7.37 -15.28 13.50
N LYS A 30 8.70 -15.21 13.57
CA LYS A 30 9.55 -16.26 14.14
C LYS A 30 9.28 -16.52 15.63
N SER A 31 8.82 -15.51 16.36
CA SER A 31 8.38 -15.63 17.76
C SER A 31 6.90 -16.04 17.92
N GLY A 32 6.20 -16.42 16.84
CA GLY A 32 4.82 -16.93 16.87
C GLY A 32 3.73 -15.90 16.54
N PHE A 33 4.11 -14.70 16.08
CA PHE A 33 3.12 -13.71 15.63
C PHE A 33 2.41 -14.18 14.35
N PRO A 34 1.08 -13.94 14.21
CA PRO A 34 0.33 -14.43 13.06
C PRO A 34 0.83 -13.85 11.72
N GLN A 35 1.14 -14.72 10.76
CA GLN A 35 1.65 -14.35 9.43
C GLN A 35 0.66 -13.49 8.65
N ASP A 36 -0.64 -13.78 8.77
CA ASP A 36 -1.70 -13.05 8.08
C ASP A 36 -1.83 -11.61 8.55
N VAL A 37 -1.63 -11.36 9.85
CA VAL A 37 -1.58 -10.02 10.43
C VAL A 37 -0.26 -9.34 10.05
N SER A 38 0.86 -10.05 10.10
CA SER A 38 2.17 -9.53 9.70
C SER A 38 2.16 -8.96 8.29
N ARG A 39 1.63 -9.72 7.33
CA ARG A 39 1.50 -9.30 5.94
C ARG A 39 0.74 -7.98 5.81
N LYS A 40 -0.31 -7.78 6.61
CA LYS A 40 -1.13 -6.57 6.58
C LYS A 40 -0.45 -5.39 7.28
N ILE A 41 0.34 -5.62 8.33
CA ILE A 41 1.21 -4.58 8.91
C ILE A 41 2.25 -4.12 7.88
N VAL A 42 2.95 -5.06 7.23
CA VAL A 42 3.92 -4.75 6.17
C VAL A 42 3.25 -3.97 5.03
N HIS A 43 2.05 -4.37 4.61
CA HIS A 43 1.28 -3.70 3.56
C HIS A 43 0.94 -2.24 3.92
N ILE A 44 0.38 -2.00 5.11
CA ILE A 44 0.04 -0.64 5.58
C ILE A 44 1.30 0.21 5.71
N ALA A 45 2.36 -0.34 6.29
CA ALA A 45 3.62 0.36 6.49
C ALA A 45 4.30 0.71 5.16
N ALA A 46 4.34 -0.23 4.21
CA ALA A 46 4.84 0.01 2.87
C ALA A 46 3.98 1.07 2.16
N GLY A 47 2.64 0.97 2.22
CA GLY A 47 1.73 1.98 1.66
C GLY A 47 1.91 3.38 2.26
N SER A 48 2.33 3.46 3.53
CA SER A 48 2.61 4.72 4.23
C SER A 48 3.91 5.40 3.79
N TRP A 49 4.70 4.80 2.89
CA TRP A 49 5.93 5.41 2.37
C TRP A 49 5.71 6.80 1.74
N ILE A 50 4.49 7.12 1.30
CA ILE A 50 4.13 8.44 0.76
C ILE A 50 4.40 9.57 1.75
N MET A 51 4.45 9.29 3.06
CA MET A 51 4.84 10.28 4.06
C MET A 51 6.24 10.83 3.83
N PHE A 52 7.14 10.06 3.21
CA PHE A 52 8.50 10.53 2.92
C PHE A 52 8.53 11.62 1.84
N TRP A 53 7.46 11.77 1.05
CA TRP A 53 7.36 12.86 0.06
C TRP A 53 7.42 14.25 0.71
N LEU A 54 7.03 14.38 1.98
CA LEU A 54 7.19 15.59 2.79
C LEU A 54 8.63 16.10 2.84
N PHE A 55 9.58 15.16 2.81
CA PHE A 55 10.98 15.47 3.03
C PHE A 55 11.76 15.66 1.74
N TYR A 56 11.19 15.37 0.56
CA TYR A 56 11.91 15.53 -0.70
C TYR A 56 11.95 17.00 -1.14
N ASP A 57 13.12 17.42 -1.61
CA ASP A 57 13.28 18.66 -2.36
C ASP A 57 12.73 18.48 -3.78
N ASN A 58 11.64 19.21 -4.07
CA ASN A 58 10.90 19.14 -5.32
C ASN A 58 11.53 19.95 -6.47
N SER A 59 12.51 20.81 -6.20
CA SER A 59 13.16 21.68 -7.21
C SER A 59 14.08 20.92 -8.16
N HIS A 60 14.46 19.69 -7.82
CA HIS A 60 15.43 18.89 -8.55
C HIS A 60 14.85 17.54 -8.99
N TRP A 61 15.33 17.01 -10.12
CA TRP A 61 14.86 15.73 -10.68
C TRP A 61 15.08 14.53 -9.74
N SER A 62 16.04 14.64 -8.82
CA SER A 62 16.34 13.60 -7.81
C SER A 62 15.19 13.32 -6.86
N ARG A 63 14.09 14.10 -6.87
CA ARG A 63 12.83 13.75 -6.20
C ARG A 63 12.30 12.37 -6.62
N TYR A 64 12.63 11.91 -7.83
CA TYR A 64 12.26 10.57 -8.30
C TYR A 64 13.01 9.44 -7.59
N PHE A 65 14.02 9.72 -6.78
CA PHE A 65 14.61 8.72 -5.86
C PHE A 65 13.61 8.26 -4.80
N ASN A 66 12.45 8.92 -4.66
CA ASN A 66 11.35 8.43 -3.84
C ASN A 66 11.01 6.97 -4.14
N ILE A 67 11.01 6.54 -5.40
CA ILE A 67 10.64 5.16 -5.76
C ILE A 67 11.68 4.11 -5.39
N ALA A 68 12.84 4.47 -4.83
CA ALA A 68 13.90 3.51 -4.53
C ALA A 68 13.45 2.33 -3.65
N PRO A 69 12.71 2.51 -2.53
CA PRO A 69 12.22 1.39 -1.72
C PRO A 69 11.33 0.47 -2.54
N THR A 70 10.40 1.04 -3.32
CA THR A 70 9.38 0.29 -4.05
C THR A 70 9.96 -0.42 -5.26
N PHE A 71 10.93 0.18 -5.92
CA PHE A 71 11.64 -0.40 -7.05
C PHE A 71 12.51 -1.58 -6.61
N ILE A 72 13.28 -1.40 -5.53
CA ILE A 72 14.08 -2.48 -4.94
C ILE A 72 13.17 -3.64 -4.54
N TRP A 73 12.06 -3.37 -3.85
CA TRP A 73 11.12 -4.43 -3.47
C TRP A 73 10.43 -5.10 -4.65
N SER A 74 10.12 -4.39 -5.75
CA SER A 74 9.64 -5.03 -6.98
C SER A 74 10.63 -6.07 -7.52
N ILE A 75 11.92 -5.75 -7.57
CA ILE A 75 12.97 -6.68 -8.01
C ILE A 75 13.10 -7.84 -7.03
N LEU A 76 13.13 -7.57 -5.73
CA LEU A 76 13.24 -8.60 -4.70
C LEU A 76 12.05 -9.55 -4.71
N LEU A 77 10.82 -9.06 -4.88
CA LEU A 77 9.62 -9.89 -4.96
C LEU A 77 9.64 -10.79 -6.20
N LEU A 78 10.11 -10.29 -7.34
CA LEU A 78 10.35 -11.12 -8.53
C LEU A 78 11.38 -12.21 -8.25
N GLN A 79 12.57 -11.82 -7.80
CA GLN A 79 13.65 -12.76 -7.51
C GLN A 79 13.21 -13.83 -6.50
N LYS A 80 12.59 -13.41 -5.40
CA LYS A 80 12.16 -14.31 -4.33
C LYS A 80 10.97 -15.17 -4.75
N GLY A 81 10.03 -14.63 -5.51
CA GLY A 81 8.91 -15.39 -6.04
C GLY A 81 9.33 -16.55 -6.94
N PHE A 82 10.40 -16.37 -7.73
CA PHE A 82 10.93 -17.43 -8.60
C PHE A 82 11.95 -18.35 -7.93
N PHE A 83 12.73 -17.86 -6.97
CA PHE A 83 13.93 -18.57 -6.48
C PHE A 83 14.04 -18.74 -4.96
N ALA A 84 13.23 -18.06 -4.14
CA ALA A 84 13.34 -18.17 -2.68
C ALA A 84 12.97 -19.57 -2.17
N LYS A 85 13.57 -19.91 -1.03
CA LYS A 85 13.21 -21.08 -0.23
C LYS A 85 12.01 -20.74 0.69
N PRO A 86 11.26 -21.75 1.19
CA PRO A 86 10.12 -21.51 2.08
C PRO A 86 10.46 -20.80 3.40
N ASP A 87 11.72 -20.83 3.82
CA ASP A 87 12.18 -20.23 5.07
C ASP A 87 12.57 -18.74 4.95
N ASP A 88 12.57 -18.19 3.73
CA ASP A 88 12.89 -16.78 3.45
C ASP A 88 11.94 -15.82 4.18
N GLU A 89 12.52 -14.73 4.68
CA GLU A 89 11.84 -13.67 5.41
C GLU A 89 10.62 -13.10 4.66
N ALA A 90 10.74 -12.82 3.36
CA ALA A 90 9.64 -12.23 2.59
C ALA A 90 8.53 -13.26 2.39
N VAL A 91 8.88 -14.54 2.20
CA VAL A 91 7.89 -15.62 2.11
C VAL A 91 7.09 -15.70 3.41
N LYS A 92 7.77 -15.70 4.56
CA LYS A 92 7.10 -15.80 5.88
C LYS A 92 6.25 -14.59 6.24
N THR A 93 6.71 -13.39 5.89
CA THR A 93 6.07 -12.14 6.32
C THR A 93 5.02 -11.64 5.35
N MET A 94 5.10 -12.00 4.05
CA MET A 94 4.25 -11.41 3.00
C MET A 94 3.34 -12.40 2.27
N THR A 95 3.38 -13.70 2.60
CA THR A 95 2.49 -14.71 1.99
C THR A 95 1.49 -15.26 3.00
N ARG A 96 0.40 -15.88 2.53
CA ARG A 96 -0.64 -16.48 3.38
C ARG A 96 -0.31 -17.91 3.75
N ASN A 97 0.23 -18.68 2.80
CA ASN A 97 0.43 -20.13 2.93
C ASN A 97 1.90 -20.54 2.84
N ASN A 98 2.85 -19.61 3.01
CA ASN A 98 4.28 -19.84 2.78
C ASN A 98 4.61 -20.31 1.33
N ASP A 99 3.69 -20.07 0.38
CA ASP A 99 3.96 -20.25 -1.04
C ASP A 99 4.61 -18.98 -1.61
N ARG A 100 5.89 -19.08 -1.95
CA ARG A 100 6.66 -18.01 -2.59
C ARG A 100 6.00 -17.43 -3.84
N LYS A 101 5.20 -18.20 -4.59
CA LYS A 101 4.51 -17.69 -5.78
C LYS A 101 3.46 -16.63 -5.45
N GLU A 102 2.98 -16.58 -4.21
CA GLU A 102 2.09 -15.50 -3.75
C GLU A 102 2.80 -14.13 -3.79
N LEU A 103 4.14 -14.09 -3.66
CA LEU A 103 4.92 -12.85 -3.78
C LEU A 103 4.77 -12.18 -5.15
N LEU A 104 4.55 -12.98 -6.22
CA LEU A 104 4.38 -12.51 -7.60
C LEU A 104 2.98 -11.98 -7.90
N LYS A 105 2.06 -12.03 -6.93
CA LYS A 105 0.66 -11.60 -7.07
C LYS A 105 0.45 -10.27 -6.35
N GLY A 106 -0.43 -10.24 -5.35
CA GLY A 106 -0.81 -9.03 -4.62
C GLY A 106 0.37 -8.17 -4.17
N PRO A 107 1.40 -8.72 -3.48
CA PRO A 107 2.58 -7.95 -3.08
C PRO A 107 3.30 -7.27 -4.25
N PHE A 108 3.52 -7.99 -5.35
CA PHE A 108 4.18 -7.43 -6.54
C PHE A 108 3.29 -6.41 -7.26
N TYR A 109 1.99 -6.67 -7.39
CA TYR A 109 1.04 -5.72 -7.98
C TYR A 109 0.99 -4.42 -7.17
N PHE A 110 1.03 -4.53 -5.84
CA PHE A 110 1.10 -3.39 -4.94
C PHE A 110 2.36 -2.56 -5.19
N THR A 111 3.55 -3.18 -5.27
CA THR A 111 4.79 -2.42 -5.55
C THR A 111 4.78 -1.79 -6.94
N LEU A 112 4.20 -2.43 -7.96
CA LEU A 112 4.03 -1.82 -9.28
C LEU A 112 3.18 -0.54 -9.22
N VAL A 113 2.06 -0.58 -8.50
CA VAL A 113 1.22 0.60 -8.28
C VAL A 113 1.98 1.67 -7.53
N MET A 114 2.73 1.34 -6.48
CA MET A 114 3.53 2.33 -5.76
C MET A 114 4.56 3.01 -6.68
N ASN A 115 5.23 2.25 -7.55
CA ASN A 115 6.16 2.81 -8.54
C ASN A 115 5.43 3.73 -9.53
N LEU A 116 4.22 3.35 -9.99
CA LEU A 116 3.38 4.20 -10.84
C LEU A 116 3.00 5.51 -10.13
N MET A 117 2.56 5.43 -8.88
CA MET A 117 2.16 6.60 -8.08
C MET A 117 3.35 7.51 -7.76
N GLY A 118 4.52 6.95 -7.47
CA GLY A 118 5.75 7.69 -7.16
C GLY A 118 6.50 8.24 -8.38
N THR A 119 6.06 7.88 -9.60
CA THR A 119 6.60 8.43 -10.86
C THR A 119 5.61 9.36 -11.53
N LEU A 120 4.53 8.83 -12.10
CA LEU A 120 3.60 9.60 -12.95
C LEU A 120 2.69 10.53 -12.15
N PHE A 121 2.31 10.11 -10.95
CA PHE A 121 1.37 10.86 -10.09
C PHE A 121 2.04 11.39 -8.83
N TYR A 122 3.37 11.54 -8.86
CA TYR A 122 4.16 11.95 -7.71
C TYR A 122 3.65 13.27 -7.13
N ASN A 123 3.50 13.30 -5.80
CA ASN A 123 3.08 14.47 -5.03
C ASN A 123 1.74 15.08 -5.51
N THR A 124 0.78 14.23 -5.89
CA THR A 124 -0.59 14.64 -6.25
C THR A 124 -1.62 14.12 -5.25
N THR A 125 -2.75 14.82 -5.13
CA THR A 125 -3.90 14.36 -4.32
C THR A 125 -4.47 13.05 -4.83
N LEU A 126 -4.39 12.79 -6.14
CA LEU A 126 -4.74 11.52 -6.77
C LEU A 126 -3.92 10.37 -6.16
N ALA A 127 -2.59 10.46 -6.20
CA ALA A 127 -1.72 9.40 -5.68
C ALA A 127 -1.91 9.19 -4.17
N VAL A 128 -2.05 10.28 -3.41
CA VAL A 128 -2.32 10.20 -1.97
C VAL A 128 -3.64 9.49 -1.70
N THR A 129 -4.70 9.81 -2.45
CA THR A 129 -6.00 9.15 -2.32
C THR A 129 -5.90 7.66 -2.67
N ALA A 130 -5.28 7.34 -3.81
CA ALA A 130 -5.11 5.96 -4.27
C ALA A 130 -4.34 5.12 -3.24
N MET A 131 -3.20 5.62 -2.76
CA MET A 131 -2.37 4.92 -1.78
C MET A 131 -3.00 4.88 -0.39
N SER A 132 -3.88 5.81 -0.04
CA SER A 132 -4.59 5.77 1.25
C SER A 132 -5.61 4.64 1.27
N PHE A 133 -6.45 4.52 0.24
CA PHE A 133 -7.41 3.41 0.16
C PHE A 133 -6.72 2.07 -0.11
N LEU A 134 -5.72 2.03 -0.98
CA LEU A 134 -4.97 0.81 -1.25
C LEU A 134 -4.07 0.39 -0.06
N GLY A 135 -3.39 1.31 0.60
CA GLY A 135 -2.47 0.99 1.71
C GLY A 135 -3.20 0.73 3.02
N TRP A 136 -4.03 1.67 3.45
CA TRP A 136 -4.71 1.61 4.75
C TRP A 136 -6.08 0.95 4.67
N GLY A 137 -6.86 1.25 3.64
CA GLY A 137 -8.15 0.59 3.42
C GLY A 137 -7.97 -0.92 3.24
N ASP A 138 -7.29 -1.36 2.18
CA ASP A 138 -7.07 -2.80 1.91
C ASP A 138 -6.22 -3.48 3.00
N GLY A 139 -5.30 -2.73 3.61
CA GLY A 139 -4.52 -3.21 4.74
C GLY A 139 -5.37 -3.66 5.92
N THR A 140 -6.37 -2.85 6.28
CA THR A 140 -7.18 -3.06 7.49
C THR A 140 -8.43 -3.91 7.27
N ALA A 141 -9.00 -3.91 6.07
CA ALA A 141 -10.25 -4.59 5.78
C ALA A 141 -10.23 -6.10 6.12
N PRO A 142 -9.19 -6.88 5.76
CA PRO A 142 -9.15 -8.30 6.12
C PRO A 142 -8.91 -8.54 7.61
N VAL A 143 -8.22 -7.62 8.31
CA VAL A 143 -7.97 -7.74 9.76
C VAL A 143 -9.29 -7.58 10.52
N VAL A 144 -10.05 -6.54 10.20
CA VAL A 144 -11.38 -6.30 10.81
C VAL A 144 -12.38 -7.36 10.35
N GLY A 145 -12.42 -7.68 9.06
CA GLY A 145 -13.36 -8.64 8.49
C GLY A 145 -13.17 -10.08 9.01
N LYS A 146 -11.93 -10.48 9.34
CA LYS A 146 -11.65 -11.77 9.98
C LYS A 146 -12.10 -11.79 11.44
N LYS A 147 -11.88 -10.70 12.19
CA LYS A 147 -12.16 -10.65 13.63
C LYS A 147 -13.64 -10.35 13.96
N TYR A 148 -14.28 -9.49 13.18
CA TYR A 148 -15.61 -8.96 13.46
C TYR A 148 -16.62 -9.17 12.33
N GLY A 149 -16.21 -9.72 11.19
CA GLY A 149 -17.07 -9.83 10.02
C GLY A 149 -18.17 -10.88 10.21
N ARG A 150 -19.38 -10.43 10.55
CA ARG A 150 -20.58 -11.26 10.70
C ARG A 150 -21.38 -11.32 9.41
N HIS A 151 -21.39 -10.23 8.63
CA HIS A 151 -22.18 -10.12 7.41
C HIS A 151 -21.29 -10.39 6.19
N LYS A 152 -21.28 -11.63 5.72
CA LYS A 152 -20.44 -12.07 4.60
C LYS A 152 -21.09 -11.75 3.25
N ILE A 153 -20.28 -11.25 2.32
CA ILE A 153 -20.62 -11.05 0.92
C ILE A 153 -19.77 -12.03 0.11
N LYS A 154 -20.41 -12.86 -0.73
CA LYS A 154 -19.75 -13.85 -1.57
C LYS A 154 -20.15 -13.64 -3.02
N LEU A 155 -19.53 -12.66 -3.67
CA LEU A 155 -19.69 -12.42 -5.10
C LEU A 155 -18.51 -13.03 -5.86
N PHE A 156 -17.36 -12.36 -5.85
CA PHE A 156 -16.11 -12.84 -6.48
C PHE A 156 -15.07 -13.34 -5.47
N ALA A 157 -15.17 -12.89 -4.22
CA ALA A 157 -14.37 -13.33 -3.10
C ALA A 157 -15.22 -13.27 -1.83
N GLU A 158 -14.86 -14.06 -0.81
CA GLU A 158 -15.49 -13.95 0.51
C GLU A 158 -14.99 -12.68 1.20
N LYS A 159 -15.87 -11.68 1.30
CA LYS A 159 -15.66 -10.41 1.97
C LYS A 159 -16.73 -10.21 3.05
N SER A 160 -16.63 -9.13 3.82
CA SER A 160 -17.60 -8.82 4.87
C SER A 160 -17.92 -7.34 4.90
N ILE A 161 -19.17 -6.98 5.22
CA ILE A 161 -19.59 -5.58 5.34
C ILE A 161 -18.72 -4.83 6.35
N GLU A 162 -18.38 -5.44 7.47
CA GLU A 162 -17.52 -4.86 8.50
C GLU A 162 -16.09 -4.62 8.00
N GLY A 163 -15.60 -5.50 7.13
CA GLY A 163 -14.32 -5.35 6.45
C GLY A 163 -14.33 -4.17 5.46
N SER A 164 -15.37 -4.07 4.62
CA SER A 164 -15.52 -2.95 3.69
C SER A 164 -15.81 -1.61 4.40
N LEU A 165 -16.47 -1.63 5.56
CA LEU A 165 -16.59 -0.44 6.40
C LEU A 165 -15.23 -0.01 6.97
N ALA A 166 -14.42 -0.96 7.43
CA ALA A 166 -13.05 -0.67 7.85
C ALA A 166 -12.21 -0.13 6.68
N PHE A 167 -12.32 -0.73 5.50
CA PHE A 167 -11.69 -0.23 4.28
C PHE A 167 -11.96 1.26 4.09
N PHE A 168 -13.25 1.62 4.12
CA PHE A 168 -13.70 3.01 3.93
C PHE A 168 -13.14 3.93 5.01
N VAL A 169 -13.32 3.57 6.29
CA VAL A 169 -12.95 4.43 7.43
C VAL A 169 -11.44 4.65 7.51
N PHE A 170 -10.64 3.58 7.42
CA PHE A 170 -9.18 3.69 7.51
C PHE A 170 -8.58 4.31 6.26
N GLY A 171 -9.12 4.01 5.07
CA GLY A 171 -8.70 4.66 3.82
C GLY A 171 -9.01 6.16 3.81
N LEU A 172 -10.20 6.56 4.26
CA LEU A 172 -10.60 7.96 4.39
C LEU A 172 -9.75 8.70 5.42
N GLY A 173 -9.54 8.09 6.59
CA GLY A 173 -8.70 8.66 7.65
C GLY A 173 -7.25 8.87 7.20
N ALA A 174 -6.66 7.88 6.53
CA ALA A 174 -5.33 8.00 5.93
C ALA A 174 -5.30 9.07 4.83
N GLY A 175 -6.33 9.15 3.99
CA GLY A 175 -6.44 10.14 2.92
C GLY A 175 -6.47 11.57 3.46
N ILE A 176 -7.24 11.81 4.53
CA ILE A 176 -7.28 13.10 5.24
C ILE A 176 -5.91 13.39 5.84
N LEU A 177 -5.34 12.46 6.59
CA LEU A 177 -4.06 12.63 7.28
C LEU A 177 -2.93 12.95 6.29
N PHE A 178 -2.72 12.12 5.27
CA PHE A 178 -1.62 12.30 4.33
C PHE A 178 -1.82 13.51 3.43
N SER A 179 -3.05 13.83 3.03
CA SER A 179 -3.32 15.04 2.24
C SER A 179 -3.06 16.30 3.07
N TYR A 180 -3.47 16.32 4.34
CA TYR A 180 -3.18 17.43 5.23
C TYR A 180 -1.68 17.58 5.49
N LEU A 181 -0.96 16.49 5.76
CA LEU A 181 0.48 16.52 5.94
C LEU A 181 1.20 17.07 4.69
N LEU A 182 0.87 16.56 3.50
CA LEU A 182 1.60 16.89 2.26
C LEU A 182 1.21 18.25 1.67
N PHE A 183 -0.05 18.66 1.79
CA PHE A 183 -0.59 19.82 1.08
C PHE A 183 -1.19 20.89 2.01
N GLY A 184 -1.21 20.67 3.33
CA GLY A 184 -1.84 21.56 4.31
C GLY A 184 -3.37 21.64 4.21
N SER A 185 -3.97 20.91 3.27
CA SER A 185 -5.40 20.94 2.98
C SER A 185 -5.85 19.64 2.31
N PHE A 186 -7.15 19.38 2.33
CA PHE A 186 -7.74 18.23 1.63
C PHE A 186 -9.13 18.59 1.09
N ARG A 187 -9.50 17.96 -0.02
CA ARG A 187 -10.82 18.11 -0.63
C ARG A 187 -11.68 16.93 -0.18
N ILE A 188 -12.47 17.15 0.88
CA ILE A 188 -13.24 16.08 1.52
C ILE A 188 -14.19 15.36 0.55
N TYR A 189 -14.79 16.08 -0.40
CA TYR A 189 -15.68 15.47 -1.39
C TYR A 189 -14.94 14.49 -2.31
N GLN A 190 -13.69 14.77 -2.69
CA GLN A 190 -12.87 13.85 -3.49
C GLN A 190 -12.60 12.56 -2.71
N LEU A 191 -12.20 12.68 -1.44
CA LEU A 191 -11.91 11.54 -0.58
C LEU A 191 -13.17 10.70 -0.28
N LEU A 192 -14.31 11.34 -0.04
CA LEU A 192 -15.59 10.65 0.20
C LEU A 192 -16.07 9.90 -1.04
N ILE A 193 -16.10 10.55 -2.21
CA ILE A 193 -16.52 9.93 -3.47
C ILE A 193 -15.56 8.79 -3.83
N SER A 194 -14.25 9.02 -3.77
CA SER A 194 -13.25 7.97 -3.99
C SER A 194 -13.40 6.83 -2.99
N GLY A 195 -13.66 7.12 -1.72
CA GLY A 195 -13.87 6.09 -0.70
C GLY A 195 -15.09 5.22 -0.97
N ILE A 196 -16.23 5.82 -1.32
CA ILE A 196 -17.45 5.07 -1.64
C ILE A 196 -17.20 4.15 -2.84
N VAL A 197 -16.67 4.71 -3.93
CA VAL A 197 -16.42 3.97 -5.17
C VAL A 197 -15.40 2.86 -4.95
N THR A 198 -14.27 3.15 -4.29
CA THR A 198 -13.24 2.14 -4.03
C THR A 198 -13.69 1.07 -3.05
N THR A 199 -14.61 1.38 -2.12
CA THR A 199 -15.23 0.37 -1.24
C THR A 199 -16.11 -0.59 -2.03
N ILE A 200 -16.87 -0.09 -3.01
CA ILE A 200 -17.66 -0.94 -3.91
C ILE A 200 -16.72 -1.79 -4.78
N VAL A 201 -15.69 -1.17 -5.36
CA VAL A 201 -14.68 -1.88 -6.16
C VAL A 201 -13.99 -2.95 -5.31
N GLU A 202 -13.61 -2.64 -4.07
CA GLU A 202 -13.05 -3.60 -3.12
C GLU A 202 -14.03 -4.75 -2.93
N ALA A 203 -15.28 -4.50 -2.54
CA ALA A 203 -16.28 -5.55 -2.31
C ALA A 203 -16.52 -6.46 -3.52
N LEU A 204 -16.36 -5.94 -4.74
CA LEU A 204 -16.54 -6.66 -6.00
C LEU A 204 -15.25 -7.25 -6.59
N SER A 205 -14.08 -6.94 -6.04
CA SER A 205 -12.80 -7.38 -6.61
C SER A 205 -12.49 -8.84 -6.30
N PRO A 206 -12.02 -9.63 -7.28
CA PRO A 206 -11.38 -10.91 -7.02
C PRO A 206 -10.13 -10.75 -6.14
N LYS A 207 -9.72 -11.84 -5.47
CA LYS A 207 -8.53 -11.84 -4.62
C LYS A 207 -7.29 -11.38 -5.40
N ASP A 208 -6.47 -10.55 -4.76
CA ASP A 208 -5.17 -10.04 -5.23
C ASP A 208 -5.25 -9.01 -6.38
N ILE A 209 -6.32 -9.02 -7.19
CA ILE A 209 -6.58 -8.06 -8.28
C ILE A 209 -7.04 -6.69 -7.74
N ASP A 210 -7.60 -6.68 -6.52
CA ASP A 210 -7.92 -5.47 -5.75
C ASP A 210 -6.78 -4.45 -5.72
N ASN A 211 -5.52 -4.93 -5.64
CA ASN A 211 -4.34 -4.07 -5.65
C ASN A 211 -4.20 -3.21 -6.91
N ILE A 212 -4.81 -3.61 -8.03
CA ILE A 212 -4.81 -2.86 -9.29
C ILE A 212 -6.12 -2.08 -9.46
N LEU A 213 -7.27 -2.71 -9.14
CA LEU A 213 -8.58 -2.12 -9.38
C LEU A 213 -8.86 -0.91 -8.50
N ILE A 214 -8.42 -0.92 -7.23
CA ILE A 214 -8.62 0.20 -6.30
C ILE A 214 -7.92 1.48 -6.83
N PRO A 215 -6.60 1.47 -7.11
CA PRO A 215 -5.92 2.63 -7.70
C PRO A 215 -6.49 3.05 -9.04
N LEU A 216 -6.84 2.08 -9.90
CA LEU A 216 -7.41 2.38 -11.21
C LEU A 216 -8.73 3.13 -11.08
N ALA A 217 -9.60 2.72 -10.15
CA ALA A 217 -10.84 3.43 -9.88
C ALA A 217 -10.57 4.87 -9.42
N VAL A 218 -9.58 5.09 -8.55
CA VAL A 218 -9.19 6.45 -8.15
C VAL A 218 -8.67 7.26 -9.33
N ILE A 219 -7.80 6.69 -10.18
CA ILE A 219 -7.29 7.36 -11.38
C ILE A 219 -8.46 7.80 -12.29
N VAL A 220 -9.41 6.90 -12.56
CA VAL A 220 -10.58 7.21 -13.39
C VAL A 220 -11.41 8.35 -12.79
N LEU A 221 -11.68 8.33 -11.49
CA LEU A 221 -12.41 9.42 -10.84
C LEU A 221 -11.68 10.76 -10.97
N TYR A 222 -10.36 10.77 -10.74
CA TYR A 222 -9.58 12.00 -10.81
C TYR A 222 -9.39 12.54 -12.22
N LEU A 223 -9.42 11.69 -13.26
CA LEU A 223 -9.26 12.13 -14.64
C LEU A 223 -10.57 12.57 -15.29
N PHE A 224 -11.71 12.02 -14.86
CA PHE A 224 -12.99 12.22 -15.55
C PHE A 224 -14.07 12.90 -14.71
N ILE A 225 -13.89 13.03 -13.39
CA ILE A 225 -14.92 13.60 -12.49
C ILE A 225 -14.40 14.84 -11.73
N PHE A 226 -13.13 14.87 -11.34
CA PHE A 226 -12.55 15.96 -10.54
C PHE A 226 -11.71 16.93 -11.35
#